data_AF-D7QZ62-F1
#
_entry.id   AF-D7QZ62-F1
#
_cell.length_a   1.000
_cell.length_b   1.000
_cell.length_c   1.000
_cell.angle_alpha   90.00
_cell.angle_beta   90.00
_cell.angle_gamma   90.00
#
_symmetry.space_group_name_H-M   'P 1'
#
loop_
_entity.id
_entity.type
_entity.pdbx_description
1 polymer ?
#
loop_
_entity_poly.entity_id
_entity_poly.type
_entity_poly.pdbx_seq_one_letter_code
_entity_poly.pdbx_strand_id
1 'polypeptide(L)' 'LLTGLFLAMHYTADTSLAFSSIANICRDVQYGWLLRTMHANGASMFFICIYLHIGRGLFYGSYFYKETWNIGVVLLFLLM' A
#
# COMPACT_ATOMS: atom_id res chain seq x y z
N LEU A 1 6.71 -0.70 -0.53
CA LEU A 1 7.90 -0.65 0.36
C LEU A 1 8.75 0.59 0.11
N LEU A 2 9.43 0.72 -1.05
CA LEU A 2 10.38 1.81 -1.31
C LEU A 2 9.84 3.22 -0.99
N THR A 3 8.75 3.64 -1.64
CA THR A 3 8.15 4.97 -1.39
C THR A 3 7.76 5.18 0.07
N GLY A 4 7.27 4.13 0.75
CA GLY A 4 6.89 4.19 2.16
C GLY A 4 8.09 4.39 3.08
N LEU A 5 9.21 3.72 2.79
CA LEU A 5 10.43 3.85 3.58
C LEU A 5 11.03 5.25 3.45
N PHE A 6 11.00 5.84 2.25
CA PHE A 6 11.39 7.24 2.04
C PHE A 6 10.47 8.22 2.78
N LEU A 7 9.16 8.02 2.74
CA LEU A 7 8.22 8.87 3.49
C LEU A 7 8.43 8.74 5.01
N ALA A 8 8.70 7.53 5.51
CA ALA A 8 8.93 7.28 6.94
C ALA A 8 10.17 8.00 7.48
N MET A 9 11.21 8.23 6.67
CA MET A 9 12.38 9.01 7.07
C MET A 9 12.07 10.49 7.36
N HIS A 10 10.94 11.01 6.88
CA HIS A 10 10.53 12.42 7.05
C HIS A 10 9.26 12.59 7.89
N TYR A 11 8.52 11.51 8.15
CA TYR A 11 7.27 11.55 8.92
C TYR A 11 7.55 11.60 10.42
N THR A 12 6.75 12.37 11.16
CA THR A 12 6.81 12.42 12.63
C THR A 12 5.53 11.85 13.23
N ALA A 13 5.66 10.76 14.01
CA ALA A 13 4.53 10.07 14.65
C ALA A 13 4.11 10.72 15.98
N ASP A 14 3.92 12.04 15.99
CA ASP A 14 3.36 12.80 17.11
C ASP A 14 2.08 13.51 16.67
N THR A 15 1.02 13.50 17.49
CA THR A 15 -0.30 14.03 17.10
C THR A 15 -0.28 15.52 16.76
N SER A 16 0.61 16.30 17.36
CA SER A 16 0.75 17.74 17.08
C SER A 16 1.54 18.02 15.79
N LEU A 17 2.34 17.05 15.30
CA LEU A 17 3.25 17.20 14.16
C LEU A 17 2.92 16.30 12.96
N ALA A 18 2.03 15.31 13.10
CA ALA A 18 1.74 14.34 12.06
C ALA A 18 1.30 15.01 10.74
N PHE A 19 0.36 15.95 10.83
CA PHE A 19 -0.13 16.66 9.64
C PHE A 19 0.91 17.61 9.06
N SER A 20 1.61 18.38 9.90
CA SER A 20 2.63 19.33 9.44
C SER A 20 3.84 18.64 8.82
N SER A 21 4.23 17.46 9.31
CA SER A 21 5.31 16.67 8.70
C SER A 21 4.94 16.16 7.31
N ILE A 22 3.71 15.74 7.06
CA ILE A 22 3.24 15.39 5.70
C ILE A 22 3.22 16.62 4.78
N ALA A 23 2.82 17.79 5.31
CA ALA A 23 2.84 19.03 4.54
C ALA A 23 4.27 19.43 4.15
N ASN A 24 5.23 19.31 5.07
CA ASN A 24 6.66 19.51 4.82
C ASN A 24 7.17 18.54 3.74
N ILE A 25 6.86 17.24 3.84
CA ILE A 25 7.23 16.25 2.81
C ILE A 25 6.75 16.70 1.42
N CYS A 26 5.52 17.18 1.30
CA CYS A 26 4.98 17.56 0.01
C CYS A 26 5.56 18.87 -0.54
N ARG A 27 5.99 19.79 0.31
CA ARG A 27 6.35 21.17 -0.09
C ARG A 27 7.85 21.42 -0.12
N ASP A 28 8.58 20.85 0.82
CA ASP A 28 9.96 21.23 1.13
C ASP A 28 10.97 20.10 0.85
N VAL A 29 10.52 18.84 0.85
CA VAL A 29 11.37 17.69 0.46
C VAL A 29 11.41 17.56 -1.06
N GLN A 30 12.62 17.43 -1.61
CA GLN A 30 12.83 17.24 -3.05
C GLN A 30 12.08 16.01 -3.56
N TYR A 31 11.21 16.20 -4.56
CA TYR A 31 10.29 15.18 -5.08
C TYR A 31 9.36 14.53 -4.05
N GLY A 32 9.23 15.08 -2.84
CA GLY A 32 8.41 14.48 -1.79
C GLY A 32 6.92 14.43 -2.15
N TRP A 33 6.39 15.42 -2.88
CA TRP A 33 5.03 15.39 -3.43
C TRP A 33 4.81 14.18 -4.36
N LEU A 34 5.79 13.87 -5.21
CA LEU A 34 5.72 12.77 -6.16
C LEU A 34 5.75 11.44 -5.42
N LEU A 35 6.68 11.27 -4.47
CA LEU A 35 6.78 10.08 -3.63
C LEU A 35 5.50 9.83 -2.83
N ARG A 36 4.94 10.87 -2.21
CA ARG A 36 3.68 10.80 -1.46
C ARG A 36 2.50 10.42 -2.36
N THR A 37 2.41 11.02 -3.54
CA THR A 37 1.35 10.75 -4.52
C THR A 37 1.47 9.33 -5.08
N MET A 38 2.67 8.87 -5.40
CA MET A 38 2.92 7.49 -5.85
C MET A 38 2.60 6.47 -4.76
N HIS A 39 2.95 6.74 -3.49
CA HIS A 39 2.62 5.84 -2.39
C HIS A 39 1.11 5.71 -2.20
N ALA A 40 0.38 6.83 -2.21
CA ALA A 40 -1.07 6.85 -2.07
C ALA A 40 -1.78 6.15 -3.24
N ASN A 41 -1.47 6.49 -4.49
CA ASN A 41 -2.07 5.83 -5.65
C ASN A 41 -1.62 4.37 -5.79
N GLY A 42 -0.40 4.06 -5.37
CA GLY A 42 0.12 2.70 -5.34
C GLY A 42 -0.71 1.78 -4.44
N ALA A 43 -1.26 2.28 -3.33
CA ALA A 43 -2.18 1.52 -2.50
C ALA A 43 -3.47 1.14 -3.26
N SER A 44 -4.10 2.09 -3.96
CA SER A 44 -5.28 1.81 -4.79
C SER A 44 -4.98 0.81 -5.92
N MET A 45 -3.84 0.97 -6.60
CA MET A 45 -3.39 0.04 -7.63
C MET A 45 -3.19 -1.38 -7.05
N PHE A 46 -2.66 -1.49 -5.83
CA PHE A 46 -2.49 -2.77 -5.15
C PHE A 46 -3.82 -3.49 -4.98
N PHE A 47 -4.86 -2.78 -4.51
CA PHE A 47 -6.20 -3.37 -4.36
C PHE A 47 -6.82 -3.76 -5.70
N ILE A 48 -6.64 -2.96 -6.76
CA ILE A 48 -7.08 -3.35 -8.11
C ILE A 48 -6.43 -4.68 -8.52
N CYS A 49 -5.11 -4.81 -8.37
CA CYS A 49 -4.40 -6.04 -8.69
C CYS A 49 -4.88 -7.23 -7.85
N ILE A 50 -5.11 -7.05 -6.55
CA ILE A 50 -5.57 -8.10 -5.65
C ILE A 50 -6.99 -8.57 -6.02
N TYR A 51 -7.91 -7.66 -6.30
CA TYR A 51 -9.27 -8.05 -6.68
C TYR A 51 -9.30 -8.78 -8.03
N LEU A 52 -8.50 -8.34 -9.00
CA LEU A 52 -8.32 -9.08 -10.26
C LEU A 52 -7.68 -10.46 -10.02
N HIS A 53 -6.68 -10.55 -9.14
CA HIS A 53 -6.03 -11.81 -8.79
C HIS A 53 -6.99 -12.81 -8.15
N ILE A 54 -7.82 -12.36 -7.20
CA ILE A 54 -8.87 -13.16 -6.56
C ILE A 54 -9.92 -13.58 -7.59
N GLY A 55 -10.42 -12.65 -8.40
CA GLY A 55 -11.42 -12.92 -9.44
C GLY A 55 -10.94 -13.98 -10.43
N ARG A 56 -9.67 -13.89 -10.87
CA ARG A 56 -9.03 -14.92 -11.69
C ARG A 56 -9.00 -16.27 -10.95
N GLY A 57 -8.61 -16.28 -9.68
CA GLY A 57 -8.53 -17.49 -8.87
C GLY A 57 -9.88 -18.19 -8.71
N LEU A 58 -10.97 -17.41 -8.60
CA LEU A 58 -12.34 -17.94 -8.60
C LEU A 58 -12.72 -18.50 -9.98
N PHE A 59 -12.48 -17.73 -11.04
CA PHE A 59 -12.87 -18.11 -12.42
C PHE A 59 -12.21 -19.41 -12.90
N TYR A 60 -10.92 -19.62 -12.60
CA TYR A 60 -10.18 -20.82 -13.00
C TYR A 60 -10.14 -21.91 -11.92
N GLY A 61 -10.89 -21.78 -10.82
CA GLY A 61 -10.89 -22.78 -9.76
C GLY A 61 -9.57 -22.91 -9.00
N SER A 62 -8.69 -21.90 -9.03
CA SER A 62 -7.38 -21.94 -8.34
C SER A 62 -7.51 -22.06 -6.82
N TYR A 63 -8.69 -21.77 -6.25
CA TYR A 63 -8.98 -21.98 -4.83
C TYR A 63 -8.93 -23.46 -4.38
N PHE A 64 -8.92 -24.42 -5.32
CA PHE A 64 -8.70 -25.84 -4.98
C PHE A 64 -7.29 -26.10 -4.42
N TYR A 65 -6.31 -25.24 -4.71
CA TYR A 65 -5.01 -25.24 -4.04
C TYR A 65 -5.13 -24.64 -2.64
N LYS A 66 -5.72 -25.40 -1.71
CA LYS A 66 -6.19 -24.91 -0.40
C LYS A 66 -5.13 -24.17 0.41
N GLU A 67 -3.91 -24.70 0.51
CA GLU A 67 -2.84 -24.05 1.27
C GLU A 67 -2.50 -22.67 0.66
N THR A 68 -2.28 -22.62 -0.67
CA THR A 68 -2.01 -21.37 -1.39
C THR A 68 -3.16 -20.37 -1.27
N TRP A 69 -4.41 -20.86 -1.36
CA TRP A 69 -5.60 -20.02 -1.24
C TRP A 69 -5.75 -19.44 0.16
N ASN A 70 -5.59 -20.26 1.21
CA ASN A 70 -5.68 -19.81 2.59
C ASN A 70 -4.57 -18.80 2.92
N ILE A 71 -3.33 -19.01 2.45
CA ILE A 71 -2.25 -18.01 2.55
C ILE A 71 -2.65 -16.72 1.82
N GLY A 72 -3.24 -16.82 0.63
CA GLY A 72 -3.75 -15.67 -0.13
C GLY A 72 -4.81 -14.87 0.64
N VAL A 73 -5.73 -15.55 1.34
CA VAL A 73 -6.73 -14.90 2.21
C VAL A 73 -6.05 -14.20 3.39
N VAL A 74 -5.07 -14.81 4.04
CA VAL A 74 -4.29 -14.15 5.10
C VAL A 74 -3.54 -12.93 4.57
N LEU A 75 -2.92 -13.02 3.39
CA LEU A 75 -2.25 -11.90 2.74
C LEU A 75 -3.21 -10.75 2.41
N LEU A 76 -4.45 -11.05 2.01
CA LEU A 76 -5.50 -10.04 1.82
C LEU A 76 -5.80 -9.31 3.14
N PHE A 77 -5.97 -10.04 4.24
CA PHE A 77 -6.22 -9.43 5.55
C PHE A 77 -5.03 -8.65 6.11
N LEU A 78 -3.80 -9.04 5.79
CA LEU A 78 -2.60 -8.28 6.17
C LEU A 78 -2.42 -6.99 5.35
N LEU A 79 -3.01 -6.95 4.15
CA LEU A 79 -3.00 -5.77 3.29
C LEU A 79 -4.07 -4.74 3.68
N MET A 80 -5.23 -5.20 4.17
CA MET A 80 -6.36 -4.37 4.60
C MET A 80 -6.02 -3.54 5.83
#